data_AF-A0A8S2XZN7-F1
#
_entry.id   AF-A0A8S2XZN7-F1
#
_cell.length_a   1.000
_cell.length_b   1.000
_cell.length_c   1.000
_cell.angle_alpha   90.00
_cell.angle_beta   90.00
_cell.angle_gamma   90.00
#
_symmetry.space_group_name_H-M   'P 1'
#
loop_
_entity.id
_entity.type
_entity.pdbx_description
1 polymer ?
#
loop_
_entity_poly.entity_id
_entity_poly.type
_entity_poly.pdbx_seq_one_letter_code
_entity_poly.pdbx_strand_id
1 'polypeptide(L)' 'YNLFNGIDMVTSDDRRWPQGQYGLPTRNGKLKEVDRFDAAFFNVHPKQAHNMDPQLRLLLEVTYETICDAGINPMKLKGT' A
#
# COMPACT_ATOMS: atom_id res chain seq x y z
N TYR A 1 -6.36 -5.42 15.78
CA TYR A 1 -6.62 -6.87 15.80
C TYR A 1 -5.33 -7.69 15.92
N ASN A 2 -4.45 -7.73 14.91
CA ASN A 2 -3.26 -8.61 14.92
C ASN A 2 -2.32 -8.37 16.11
N LEU A 3 -2.02 -7.10 16.41
CA LEU A 3 -1.18 -6.73 17.56
C LEU A 3 -1.78 -7.20 18.89
N PHE A 4 -3.07 -6.92 19.11
CA PHE A 4 -3.78 -7.29 20.34
C PHE A 4 -3.82 -8.81 20.56
N ASN A 5 -3.90 -9.58 19.48
CA ASN A 5 -3.96 -11.04 19.53
C ASN A 5 -2.59 -11.72 19.40
N GLY A 6 -1.49 -10.97 19.35
CA GLY A 6 -0.14 -11.53 19.19
C GLY A 6 0.06 -12.32 17.90
N ILE A 7 -0.68 -11.98 16.83
CA ILE A 7 -0.57 -12.67 15.54
C ILE A 7 0.68 -12.16 14.80
N ASP A 8 1.60 -13.07 14.52
CA ASP A 8 2.78 -12.78 13.72
C ASP A 8 2.40 -12.55 12.25
N MET A 9 2.71 -11.37 11.72
CA MET A 9 2.44 -10.99 10.33
C MET A 9 3.62 -11.28 9.38
N VAL A 10 4.72 -11.83 9.90
CA VAL A 10 5.86 -12.28 9.10
C VAL A 10 5.60 -13.71 8.62
N THR A 11 5.54 -13.89 7.29
CA THR A 11 5.14 -15.17 6.68
C THR A 11 6.21 -15.74 5.75
N SER A 12 6.15 -17.06 5.55
CA SER A 12 6.93 -17.78 4.52
C SER A 12 6.02 -18.11 3.35
N ASP A 13 6.16 -17.36 2.27
CA ASP A 13 5.40 -17.53 1.02
C ASP A 13 6.16 -16.87 -0.14
N ASP A 14 5.75 -17.21 -1.37
CA ASP A 14 6.44 -16.78 -2.59
C ASP A 14 5.88 -15.47 -3.18
N ARG A 15 5.13 -14.66 -2.40
CA ARG A 15 4.42 -13.46 -2.92
C ARG A 15 5.33 -12.40 -3.56
N ARG A 16 6.61 -12.36 -3.18
CA ARG A 16 7.60 -11.42 -3.71
C ARG A 16 8.65 -12.11 -4.56
N TRP A 17 9.11 -13.26 -4.10
CA TRP A 17 10.11 -14.09 -4.76
C TRP A 17 10.02 -15.53 -4.22
N PRO A 18 10.55 -16.54 -4.94
CA PRO A 18 10.63 -17.90 -4.44
C PRO A 18 11.35 -17.97 -3.09
N GLN A 19 10.78 -18.71 -2.13
CA GLN A 19 11.40 -18.92 -0.83
C GLN A 19 12.84 -19.44 -0.95
N GLY A 20 13.74 -18.89 -0.13
CA GLY A 20 15.15 -19.30 -0.11
C GLY A 20 15.97 -18.85 -1.31
N GLN A 21 15.43 -17.98 -2.19
CA GLN A 21 16.18 -17.45 -3.32
C GLN A 21 17.52 -16.86 -2.84
N TYR A 22 18.64 -17.31 -3.44
CA TYR A 22 20.01 -16.92 -3.05
C TYR A 22 20.38 -17.19 -1.59
N GLY A 23 19.72 -18.12 -0.91
CA GLY A 23 19.94 -18.38 0.52
C GLY A 23 19.35 -17.30 1.43
N LEU A 24 18.48 -16.43 0.90
CA LEU A 24 17.76 -15.43 1.71
C LEU A 24 16.86 -16.12 2.75
N PRO A 25 16.63 -15.47 3.91
CA PRO A 25 15.63 -15.94 4.87
C PRO A 25 14.27 -16.13 4.22
N THR A 26 13.56 -17.20 4.60
CA THR A 26 12.24 -17.53 4.03
C THR A 26 11.12 -16.64 4.57
N ARG A 27 11.35 -15.97 5.70
CA ARG A 27 10.37 -15.17 6.43
C ARG A 27 10.57 -13.67 6.20
N ASN A 28 9.51 -12.96 5.78
CA ASN A 28 9.48 -11.50 5.69
C ASN A 28 8.05 -10.95 5.87
N GLY A 29 7.96 -9.68 6.29
CA GLY A 29 6.70 -8.95 6.36
C GLY A 29 6.31 -8.41 4.99
N LYS A 30 5.08 -8.67 4.55
CA LYS A 30 4.61 -8.36 3.20
C LYS A 30 3.21 -7.76 3.25
N LEU A 31 2.99 -6.65 2.54
CA LEU A 31 1.65 -6.11 2.32
C LEU A 31 0.78 -7.15 1.60
N LYS A 32 -0.53 -7.12 1.88
CA LYS A 32 -1.49 -8.08 1.31
C LYS A 32 -1.68 -7.87 -0.18
N GLU A 33 -1.93 -6.62 -0.57
CA GLU A 33 -2.14 -6.21 -1.96
C GLU A 33 -1.29 -4.97 -2.22
N VAL A 34 -0.52 -4.98 -3.30
CA VAL A 34 0.36 -3.86 -3.73
C VAL A 34 0.02 -3.36 -5.13
N ASP A 35 -0.93 -4.02 -5.77
CA ASP A 35 -1.37 -3.82 -7.14
C ASP A 35 -2.65 -3.00 -7.24
N ARG A 36 -3.38 -2.82 -6.13
CA ARG A 36 -4.58 -1.98 -6.03
C ARG A 36 -4.25 -0.49 -6.10
N PHE A 37 -5.13 0.25 -6.76
CA PHE A 37 -5.16 1.71 -6.79
C PHE A 37 -6.44 2.23 -7.45
N ASP A 38 -7.15 3.18 -6.85
CA ASP A 38 -8.30 3.87 -7.46
C ASP A 38 -7.84 4.98 -8.42
N ALA A 39 -7.38 4.57 -9.60
CA ALA A 39 -6.85 5.47 -10.61
C ALA A 39 -7.87 6.53 -11.08
N ALA A 40 -9.17 6.17 -11.12
CA ALA A 40 -10.21 7.09 -11.57
C ALA A 40 -10.42 8.23 -10.57
N PHE A 41 -10.45 7.92 -9.27
CA PHE A 41 -10.55 8.92 -8.21
C PHE A 41 -9.41 9.95 -8.26
N PHE A 42 -8.17 9.48 -8.47
CA PHE A 42 -6.99 10.35 -8.58
C PHE A 42 -6.77 10.95 -9.98
N ASN A 43 -7.72 10.76 -10.92
CA ASN A 43 -7.61 11.23 -12.30
C ASN A 43 -6.32 10.78 -13.03
N VAL A 44 -5.86 9.56 -12.75
CA VAL A 44 -4.70 8.94 -13.39
C VAL A 44 -5.17 8.02 -14.51
N HIS A 45 -4.64 8.19 -15.73
CA HIS A 45 -4.97 7.32 -16.84
C HIS A 45 -4.49 5.86 -16.58
N PRO A 46 -5.25 4.80 -16.92
CA PRO A 46 -4.90 3.41 -16.57
C PRO A 46 -3.48 2.98 -16.98
N LYS A 47 -3.03 3.40 -18.17
CA LYS A 47 -1.66 3.14 -18.64
C LYS A 47 -0.58 3.79 -17.76
N GLN A 48 -0.85 4.98 -17.23
CA GLN A 48 0.07 5.66 -16.31
C GLN A 48 0.03 4.98 -14.94
N ALA A 49 -1.16 4.66 -14.44
CA ALA A 49 -1.33 3.96 -13.17
C ALA A 49 -0.57 2.62 -13.14
N HIS A 50 -0.57 1.87 -14.23
CA HIS A 50 0.19 0.62 -14.35
C HIS A 50 1.71 0.81 -14.24
N ASN A 51 2.21 1.99 -14.66
CA ASN A 51 3.63 2.32 -14.64
C ASN A 51 4.05 3.09 -13.38
N MET A 52 3.13 3.42 -12.48
CA MET A 52 3.45 4.10 -11.22
C MET A 52 4.06 3.12 -10.22
N ASP A 53 5.04 3.61 -9.46
CA ASP A 53 5.58 2.87 -8.31
C ASP A 53 4.44 2.51 -7.34
N PRO A 54 4.30 1.22 -6.93
CA PRO A 54 3.29 0.79 -5.96
C PRO A 54 3.25 1.62 -4.68
N GLN A 55 4.40 2.10 -4.20
CA GLN A 55 4.48 2.94 -2.99
C GLN A 55 3.80 4.29 -3.21
N LEU A 56 3.94 4.89 -4.39
CA LEU A 56 3.28 6.16 -4.71
C LEU A 56 1.76 5.98 -4.79
N ARG A 57 1.29 4.87 -5.38
CA ARG A 57 -0.14 4.55 -5.45
C ARG A 57 -0.75 4.39 -4.05
N LEU A 58 -0.09 3.63 -3.18
CA LEU A 58 -0.49 3.48 -1.77
C LEU A 58 -0.43 4.80 -1.02
N LEU A 59 0.61 5.61 -1.23
CA LEU A 59 0.78 6.88 -0.54
C LEU A 59 -0.37 7.85 -0.84
N LEU A 60 -0.84 7.90 -2.08
CA LEU A 60 -1.95 8.77 -2.48
C LEU A 60 -3.24 8.43 -1.71
N GLU A 61 -3.58 7.14 -1.63
CA GLU A 61 -4.76 6.66 -0.90
C GLU A 61 -4.62 6.89 0.61
N VAL A 62 -3.52 6.46 1.22
CA VAL A 62 -3.30 6.59 2.66
C VAL A 62 -3.26 8.05 3.10
N THR A 63 -2.68 8.95 2.29
CA THR A 63 -2.67 10.39 2.60
C THR A 63 -4.09 10.96 2.57
N TYR A 64 -4.89 10.58 1.59
CA TYR A 64 -6.29 11.00 1.51
C TYR A 64 -7.10 10.49 2.71
N GLU A 65 -6.96 9.20 3.04
CA GLU A 65 -7.59 8.59 4.21
C GLU A 65 -7.18 9.30 5.50
N THR A 66 -5.89 9.62 5.66
CA THR A 66 -5.36 10.29 6.86
C THR A 66 -5.96 11.69 7.04
N ILE A 67 -6.11 12.45 5.96
CA ILE A 67 -6.73 13.79 6.04
C ILE A 67 -8.21 13.67 6.44
N CYS A 68 -8.93 12.71 5.85
CA CYS A 68 -10.33 12.45 6.17
C CYS A 68 -10.50 11.95 7.61
N ASP A 69 -9.62 11.07 8.08
CA ASP A 69 -9.60 10.54 9.46
C ASP A 69 -9.40 11.67 10.48
N ALA A 70 -8.59 12.68 10.15
CA ALA A 70 -8.44 13.90 10.95
C ALA A 70 -9.69 14.80 10.96
N GLY A 71 -10.77 14.43 10.26
CA GLY A 71 -12.00 15.22 10.13
C GLY A 71 -11.86 16.43 9.20
N ILE A 72 -10.77 16.51 8.42
CA ILE A 72 -10.52 17.61 7.49
C ILE A 72 -11.03 17.21 6.11
N ASN A 73 -11.76 18.11 5.46
CA ASN A 73 -12.08 17.93 4.04
C ASN A 73 -10.83 18.27 3.20
N PRO A 74 -10.25 17.32 2.44
CA PRO A 74 -9.03 17.55 1.66
C PRO A 74 -9.12 18.73 0.68
N MET A 75 -10.32 19.02 0.18
CA MET A 75 -10.54 20.15 -0.74
C MET A 75 -10.30 21.51 -0.09
N LYS A 76 -10.38 21.61 1.24
CA LYS A 76 -10.10 22.85 1.98
C LYS A 76 -8.60 23.15 2.10
N LEU A 77 -7.74 22.17 1.87
CA LEU A 77 -6.27 22.32 1.90
C LEU A 77 -5.70 22.68 0.52
N LYS A 78 -6.53 22.72 -0.52
CA LYS A 78 -6.08 23.00 -1.87
C LYS A 78 -5.72 24.49 -2.01
N GLY A 79 -4.42 24.78 -2.17
CA GLY A 79 -3.93 26.12 -2.49
C GLY A 79 -3.85 27.10 -1.32
N THR A 80 -3.92 26.60 -0.08
CA THR A 80 -3.46 27.34 1.12
C THR A 80 -1.96 27.53 1.09
#